data_AF-A0A2W7Q5E0-F1
#
_entry.id   AF-A0A2W7Q5E0-F1
#
_cell.length_a   1.000
_cell.length_b   1.000
_cell.length_c   1.000
_cell.angle_alpha   90.00
_cell.angle_beta   90.00
_cell.angle_gamma   90.00
#
_symmetry.space_group_name_H-M   'P 1'
#
loop_
_entity.id
_entity.type
_entity.pdbx_description
1 polymer ?
#
loop_
_entity_poly.entity_id
_entity_poly.type
_entity_poly.pdbx_seq_one_letter_code
_entity_poly.pdbx_strand_id
1 'polypeptide(L)'
;MKVGIGKGRGKAEKAHDDDDHDLTDGHGSGHDRDGKSGLGLGHDREDKNGRALGHRDHDDEADHSDDIDIQEDVTSNIDAGAMLEELCNADSILFVGDSSDETIAGKCNNDELYGGRGSDTISGGKGNDYLSGNWGDDILIGGEGADTFSFDGDFDRDTVTDFSLSDGDRLDFIFYEQHQSDWTAQMLVDLFVQSGDDAILELPSSDDVVVLANTDVSSLSVDIVSVTHLYVQDEFLT
;
A
#
# COMPACT_ATOMS: atom_id res chain seq x y z
N MET A 1 26.91 50.33 16.51
CA MET A 1 27.24 50.60 15.08
C MET A 1 26.13 50.03 14.17
N LYS A 2 26.09 50.47 12.90
CA LYS A 2 25.39 49.80 11.76
C LYS A 2 26.25 48.60 11.27
N VAL A 3 25.80 47.67 10.40
CA VAL A 3 24.53 47.53 9.64
C VAL A 3 23.79 46.25 10.13
N GLY A 4 22.98 45.44 9.42
CA GLY A 4 22.47 45.40 8.03
C GLY A 4 21.42 44.28 7.82
N ILE A 5 20.59 44.42 6.80
CA ILE A 5 19.36 43.62 6.57
C ILE A 5 19.39 43.05 5.14
N GLY A 6 18.95 41.80 4.95
CA GLY A 6 18.79 41.20 3.62
C GLY A 6 17.48 40.41 3.49
N LYS A 7 16.47 40.98 2.82
CA LYS A 7 15.30 40.25 2.32
C LYS A 7 15.38 40.16 0.79
N GLY A 8 15.43 38.94 0.26
CA GLY A 8 15.28 38.69 -1.17
C GLY A 8 13.80 38.64 -1.58
N ARG A 9 13.40 39.49 -2.52
CA ARG A 9 12.13 39.38 -3.27
C ARG A 9 12.46 39.49 -4.76
N GLY A 10 12.33 38.38 -5.50
CA GLY A 10 12.28 38.40 -6.96
C GLY A 10 10.89 38.80 -7.44
N LYS A 11 10.80 39.64 -8.47
CA LYS A 11 9.54 40.07 -9.10
C LYS A 11 9.32 39.37 -10.44
N ALA A 12 8.07 39.32 -10.87
CA ALA A 12 7.64 38.88 -12.19
C ALA A 12 7.84 39.95 -13.28
N GLU A 13 8.06 39.48 -14.51
CA GLU A 13 7.92 40.11 -15.85
C GLU A 13 8.01 38.94 -16.88
N LYS A 14 7.44 38.95 -18.09
CA LYS A 14 6.24 39.58 -18.69
C LYS A 14 5.94 38.83 -20.01
N ALA A 15 4.71 38.91 -20.52
CA ALA A 15 4.19 38.25 -21.74
C ALA A 15 4.91 38.59 -23.06
N HIS A 16 4.75 37.68 -24.05
CA HIS A 16 4.69 37.90 -25.52
C HIS A 16 3.86 36.74 -26.12
N ASP A 17 2.73 37.05 -26.76
CA ASP A 17 2.42 36.90 -28.21
C ASP A 17 1.93 35.48 -28.56
N ASP A 18 0.68 35.25 -28.95
CA ASP A 18 0.01 35.63 -30.22
C ASP A 18 0.59 34.87 -31.44
N ASP A 19 -0.06 33.77 -31.82
CA ASP A 19 0.03 33.19 -33.16
C ASP A 19 -1.32 32.57 -33.56
N ASP A 20 -1.96 33.14 -34.59
CA ASP A 20 -3.24 32.72 -35.14
C ASP A 20 -3.12 31.42 -35.96
N HIS A 21 -3.96 30.43 -35.69
CA HIS A 21 -4.17 29.30 -36.61
C HIS A 21 -5.44 29.48 -37.46
N ASP A 22 -5.23 30.25 -38.53
CA ASP A 22 -5.91 30.30 -39.82
C ASP A 22 -7.03 29.25 -40.05
N LEU A 23 -8.28 29.71 -40.01
CA LEU A 23 -9.45 28.98 -40.52
C LEU A 23 -9.63 29.28 -42.01
N THR A 24 -9.18 28.38 -42.88
CA THR A 24 -9.36 28.53 -44.33
C THR A 24 -10.77 28.13 -44.79
N ASP A 25 -11.60 29.13 -45.08
CA ASP A 25 -12.90 28.96 -45.74
C ASP A 25 -12.75 28.45 -47.19
N GLY A 26 -13.23 27.23 -47.44
CA GLY A 26 -13.18 26.56 -48.75
C GLY A 26 -14.53 26.46 -49.46
N HIS A 27 -15.12 27.58 -49.90
CA HIS A 27 -16.34 27.56 -50.73
C HIS A 27 -16.07 27.03 -52.16
N GLY A 28 -16.57 25.83 -52.48
CA GLY A 28 -16.47 25.21 -53.81
C GLY A 28 -17.83 25.05 -54.50
N SER A 29 -18.26 26.05 -55.28
CA SER A 29 -19.45 25.98 -56.14
C SER A 29 -19.09 25.45 -57.53
N GLY A 30 -19.75 24.38 -57.99
CA GLY A 30 -19.58 23.81 -59.33
C GLY A 30 -20.90 23.23 -59.89
N HIS A 31 -21.22 23.59 -61.13
CA HIS A 31 -22.51 23.30 -61.80
C HIS A 31 -22.51 21.99 -62.63
N ASP A 32 -23.73 21.65 -63.09
CA ASP A 32 -24.14 20.77 -64.22
C ASP A 32 -24.80 19.44 -63.81
N ARG A 33 -26.14 19.29 -63.85
CA ARG A 33 -27.14 19.27 -64.95
C ARG A 33 -27.24 17.96 -65.77
N ASP A 34 -28.42 17.35 -65.63
CA ASP A 34 -29.20 16.60 -66.63
C ASP A 34 -28.62 15.32 -67.28
N GLY A 35 -28.96 14.15 -66.70
CA GLY A 35 -28.82 12.82 -67.30
C GLY A 35 -30.12 11.99 -67.17
N LYS A 36 -30.74 11.63 -68.31
CA LYS A 36 -32.14 11.15 -68.37
C LYS A 36 -32.37 9.65 -68.07
N SER A 37 -33.58 9.39 -67.57
CA SER A 37 -34.50 8.28 -67.93
C SER A 37 -34.09 6.80 -67.73
N GLY A 38 -34.90 6.11 -66.91
CA GLY A 38 -34.96 4.64 -66.83
C GLY A 38 -36.27 4.16 -66.20
N LEU A 39 -37.38 4.20 -66.95
CA LEU A 39 -38.67 3.66 -66.51
C LEU A 39 -38.66 2.13 -66.59
N GLY A 40 -38.73 1.44 -65.44
CA GLY A 40 -38.83 -0.02 -65.35
C GLY A 40 -40.09 -0.45 -64.58
N LEU A 41 -41.22 -0.58 -65.28
CA LEU A 41 -42.47 -1.06 -64.68
C LEU A 41 -42.44 -2.57 -64.45
N GLY A 42 -42.26 -2.99 -63.19
CA GLY A 42 -42.01 -4.36 -62.76
C GLY A 42 -43.22 -5.13 -62.24
N HIS A 43 -44.38 -5.06 -62.91
CA HIS A 43 -45.50 -6.01 -62.79
C HIS A 43 -45.84 -6.60 -61.40
N ASP A 44 -46.76 -5.95 -60.68
CA ASP A 44 -47.65 -6.67 -59.76
C ASP A 44 -48.43 -7.74 -60.55
N ARG A 45 -48.33 -8.99 -60.13
CA ARG A 45 -49.15 -10.10 -60.63
C ARG A 45 -49.68 -10.92 -59.45
N GLU A 46 -50.76 -10.44 -58.87
CA GLU A 46 -51.69 -11.29 -58.13
C GLU A 46 -52.28 -12.34 -59.08
N ASP A 47 -52.25 -13.62 -58.69
CA ASP A 47 -52.98 -14.68 -59.38
C ASP A 47 -54.24 -15.09 -58.60
N LYS A 48 -55.29 -15.48 -59.34
CA LYS A 48 -56.67 -15.49 -58.83
C LYS A 48 -57.04 -16.74 -58.01
N ASN A 49 -56.08 -17.33 -57.31
CA ASN A 49 -56.21 -18.65 -56.68
C ASN A 49 -56.38 -18.65 -55.15
N GLY A 50 -56.47 -17.48 -54.50
CA GLY A 50 -57.22 -17.32 -53.25
C GLY A 50 -56.78 -18.19 -52.06
N ARG A 51 -55.47 -18.46 -51.90
CA ARG A 51 -54.90 -19.06 -50.70
C ARG A 51 -53.68 -18.25 -50.25
N ALA A 52 -53.77 -17.71 -49.03
CA ALA A 52 -52.86 -16.71 -48.51
C ALA A 52 -51.50 -17.29 -48.09
N LEU A 53 -50.45 -16.48 -48.24
CA LEU A 53 -49.20 -16.62 -47.50
C LEU A 53 -49.00 -15.35 -46.65
N GLY A 54 -49.28 -15.48 -45.36
CA GLY A 54 -48.75 -14.69 -44.25
C GLY A 54 -48.72 -13.16 -44.38
N HIS A 55 -49.67 -12.49 -43.71
CA HIS A 55 -49.29 -11.29 -42.97
C HIS A 55 -48.31 -11.70 -41.86
N ARG A 56 -47.10 -11.17 -41.90
CA ARG A 56 -46.38 -10.71 -40.71
C ARG A 56 -45.68 -9.42 -41.08
N ASP A 57 -46.21 -8.33 -40.54
CA ASP A 57 -45.38 -7.19 -40.19
C ASP A 57 -44.32 -7.70 -39.20
N HIS A 58 -43.05 -7.40 -39.45
CA HIS A 58 -42.10 -7.07 -38.40
C HIS A 58 -40.97 -6.25 -38.99
N ASP A 59 -40.76 -5.10 -38.35
CA ASP A 59 -39.63 -4.22 -38.54
C ASP A 59 -38.39 -4.93 -37.99
N ASP A 60 -37.75 -5.77 -38.82
CA ASP A 60 -36.44 -6.33 -38.50
C ASP A 60 -35.35 -5.26 -38.74
N GLU A 61 -35.45 -4.13 -38.01
CA GLU A 61 -34.26 -3.52 -37.42
C GLU A 61 -33.71 -4.53 -36.41
N ALA A 62 -33.01 -5.55 -36.94
CA ALA A 62 -32.13 -6.40 -36.16
C ALA A 62 -30.91 -5.56 -35.77
N ASP A 63 -31.15 -4.70 -34.79
CA ASP A 63 -30.15 -3.97 -34.05
C ASP A 63 -28.97 -4.90 -33.76
N HIS A 64 -27.78 -4.50 -34.17
CA HIS A 64 -26.53 -5.17 -33.79
C HIS A 64 -26.04 -4.66 -32.43
N SER A 65 -26.97 -4.36 -31.53
CA SER A 65 -26.81 -4.48 -30.09
C SER A 65 -26.63 -5.96 -29.71
N ASP A 66 -25.55 -6.58 -30.19
CA ASP A 66 -24.76 -7.49 -29.35
C ASP A 66 -24.06 -6.63 -28.27
N ASP A 67 -24.87 -5.85 -27.54
CA ASP A 67 -24.49 -5.18 -26.31
C ASP A 67 -24.26 -6.30 -25.33
N ILE A 68 -23.00 -6.69 -25.20
CA ILE A 68 -22.55 -7.60 -24.15
C ILE A 68 -22.99 -6.95 -22.84
N ASP A 69 -23.91 -7.58 -22.13
CA ASP A 69 -24.33 -7.12 -20.81
C ASP A 69 -23.23 -7.43 -19.80
N ILE A 70 -22.21 -6.57 -19.80
CA ILE A 70 -21.08 -6.58 -18.86
C ILE A 70 -21.55 -6.02 -17.49
N GLN A 71 -22.79 -5.53 -17.35
CA GLN A 71 -23.26 -4.87 -16.13
C GLN A 71 -23.79 -5.89 -15.09
N GLU A 72 -24.44 -6.99 -15.49
CA GLU A 72 -25.07 -7.92 -14.52
C GLU A 72 -24.19 -9.14 -14.11
N ASP A 73 -23.26 -9.60 -14.97
CA ASP A 73 -22.45 -10.82 -14.74
C ASP A 73 -21.06 -10.56 -14.09
N VAL A 74 -20.55 -9.32 -14.15
CA VAL A 74 -19.21 -9.00 -13.60
C VAL A 74 -19.23 -8.78 -12.08
N THR A 75 -20.32 -8.24 -11.52
CA THR A 75 -20.44 -7.98 -10.07
C THR A 75 -20.86 -9.19 -9.25
N SER A 76 -21.27 -10.28 -9.91
CA SER A 76 -21.77 -11.51 -9.29
C SER A 76 -20.75 -12.66 -9.34
N ASN A 77 -19.83 -12.65 -10.31
CA ASN A 77 -18.69 -13.58 -10.38
C ASN A 77 -17.43 -13.05 -9.67
N ILE A 78 -17.39 -11.78 -9.29
CA ILE A 78 -16.42 -11.26 -8.32
C ILE A 78 -16.98 -11.49 -6.92
N ASP A 79 -16.74 -12.68 -6.38
CA ASP A 79 -16.83 -12.85 -4.92
C ASP A 79 -15.65 -12.09 -4.30
N ALA A 80 -15.97 -10.95 -3.69
CA ALA A 80 -14.98 -10.14 -2.98
C ALA A 80 -14.29 -10.92 -1.84
N GLY A 81 -14.93 -11.96 -1.28
CA GLY A 81 -14.29 -12.89 -0.35
C GLY A 81 -13.19 -13.70 -1.02
N ALA A 82 -13.51 -14.39 -2.12
CA ALA A 82 -12.53 -15.17 -2.89
C ALA A 82 -11.37 -14.32 -3.44
N MET A 83 -11.63 -13.07 -3.85
CA MET A 83 -10.56 -12.15 -4.30
C MET A 83 -9.65 -11.65 -3.16
N LEU A 84 -10.12 -11.65 -1.90
CA LEU A 84 -9.29 -11.35 -0.73
C LEU A 84 -8.42 -12.55 -0.32
N GLU A 85 -8.93 -13.79 -0.47
CA GLU A 85 -8.14 -15.00 -0.26
C GLU A 85 -7.00 -15.15 -1.30
N GLU A 86 -7.17 -14.67 -2.53
CA GLU A 86 -6.10 -14.70 -3.55
C GLU A 86 -4.91 -13.79 -3.20
N LEU A 87 -5.14 -12.65 -2.53
CA LEU A 87 -4.07 -11.80 -1.98
C LEU A 87 -3.33 -12.45 -0.80
N CYS A 88 -4.00 -13.36 -0.10
CA CYS A 88 -3.48 -14.09 1.06
C CYS A 88 -2.63 -15.32 0.65
N ASN A 89 -2.69 -15.70 -0.63
CA ASN A 89 -1.79 -16.69 -1.26
C ASN A 89 -0.49 -16.08 -1.82
N ALA A 90 -0.18 -14.83 -1.46
CA ALA A 90 1.11 -14.23 -1.79
C ALA A 90 2.26 -14.95 -1.06
N ASP A 91 3.46 -14.89 -1.64
CA ASP A 91 4.69 -15.32 -0.95
C ASP A 91 5.05 -14.33 0.17
N SER A 92 5.83 -14.79 1.15
CA SER A 92 6.36 -13.96 2.24
C SER A 92 7.05 -12.70 1.70
N ILE A 93 6.74 -11.56 2.31
CA ILE A 93 7.31 -10.25 2.00
C ILE A 93 8.59 -10.05 2.80
N LEU A 94 9.70 -9.80 2.12
CA LEU A 94 10.86 -9.12 2.70
C LEU A 94 10.83 -7.67 2.24
N PHE A 95 10.61 -6.74 3.18
CA PHE A 95 10.63 -5.30 2.91
C PHE A 95 11.70 -4.61 3.74
N VAL A 96 12.45 -3.70 3.11
CA VAL A 96 13.41 -2.81 3.78
C VAL A 96 13.15 -1.42 3.23
N GLY A 97 12.73 -0.49 4.08
CA GLY A 97 12.54 0.92 3.73
C GLY A 97 13.87 1.67 3.61
N ASP A 98 13.83 3.00 3.55
CA ASP A 98 15.00 3.83 3.28
C ASP A 98 15.40 4.78 4.42
N SER A 99 14.94 6.02 4.37
CA SER A 99 15.37 7.13 5.23
C SER A 99 14.28 8.21 5.36
N SER A 100 13.04 7.84 5.06
CA SER A 100 11.86 8.69 5.13
C SER A 100 10.76 8.00 5.94
N ASP A 101 9.71 8.75 6.30
CA ASP A 101 8.62 8.21 7.10
C ASP A 101 7.75 7.28 6.22
N GLU A 102 7.84 5.97 6.45
CA GLU A 102 7.19 4.94 5.66
C GLU A 102 5.90 4.39 6.31
N THR A 103 5.01 3.83 5.48
CA THR A 103 3.86 3.04 5.94
C THR A 103 3.95 1.68 5.29
N ILE A 104 4.36 0.68 6.08
CA ILE A 104 4.70 -0.66 5.64
C ILE A 104 3.57 -1.58 6.09
N ALA A 105 3.04 -2.37 5.15
CA ALA A 105 2.06 -3.39 5.44
C ALA A 105 2.48 -4.70 4.77
N GLY A 106 2.72 -5.71 5.61
CA GLY A 106 2.71 -7.10 5.21
C GLY A 106 1.30 -7.55 4.84
N LYS A 107 1.08 -8.86 4.72
CA LYS A 107 -0.19 -9.43 4.24
C LYS A 107 -0.61 -10.67 5.00
N CYS A 108 -0.11 -11.80 4.52
CA CYS A 108 -0.44 -13.14 4.94
C CYS A 108 0.81 -13.99 4.74
N ASN A 109 0.96 -15.01 5.59
CA ASN A 109 2.21 -15.74 5.79
C ASN A 109 3.24 -14.86 6.51
N ASN A 110 4.38 -15.47 6.85
CA ASN A 110 5.38 -14.86 7.72
C ASN A 110 6.20 -13.83 6.95
N ASP A 111 6.02 -12.55 7.25
CA ASP A 111 6.71 -11.43 6.60
C ASP A 111 7.92 -10.95 7.43
N GLU A 112 8.95 -10.42 6.77
CA GLU A 112 10.13 -9.79 7.37
C GLU A 112 10.14 -8.30 6.98
N LEU A 113 9.78 -7.42 7.92
CA LEU A 113 9.51 -6.01 7.68
C LEU A 113 10.48 -5.13 8.47
N TYR A 114 11.31 -4.38 7.73
CA TYR A 114 12.29 -3.45 8.27
C TYR A 114 11.92 -2.02 7.85
N GLY A 115 11.72 -1.13 8.82
CA GLY A 115 11.45 0.30 8.62
C GLY A 115 12.62 0.98 7.93
N GLY A 116 13.65 1.36 8.68
CA GLY A 116 14.93 1.78 8.14
C GLY A 116 15.46 2.98 8.89
N ARG A 117 15.17 4.19 8.40
CA ARG A 117 15.22 5.39 9.24
C ARG A 117 14.00 6.24 8.94
N GLY A 118 13.27 6.67 9.95
CA GLY A 118 12.07 7.47 9.75
C GLY A 118 11.28 7.64 11.04
N SER A 119 10.00 7.95 10.92
CA SER A 119 9.01 7.54 11.92
C SER A 119 7.96 6.72 11.19
N ASP A 120 8.19 5.42 11.18
CA ASP A 120 7.51 4.44 10.36
C ASP A 120 6.25 3.91 11.06
N THR A 121 5.32 3.40 10.25
CA THR A 121 4.19 2.61 10.74
C THR A 121 4.21 1.26 10.03
N ILE A 122 4.52 0.21 10.77
CA ILE A 122 4.75 -1.15 10.27
C ILE A 122 3.64 -2.06 10.78
N SER A 123 2.98 -2.78 9.88
CA SER A 123 1.99 -3.81 10.22
C SER A 123 2.34 -5.14 9.57
N GLY A 124 2.45 -6.22 10.34
CA GLY A 124 2.72 -7.58 9.85
C GLY A 124 1.52 -8.13 9.07
N GLY A 125 0.40 -8.34 9.76
CA GLY A 125 -0.89 -8.68 9.17
C GLY A 125 -1.42 -10.02 9.63
N LYS A 126 -1.04 -11.11 8.95
CA LYS A 126 -1.45 -12.49 9.29
C LYS A 126 -0.29 -13.45 9.08
N GLY A 127 0.37 -13.86 10.13
CA GLY A 127 1.55 -14.70 10.01
C GLY A 127 2.23 -14.83 11.34
N ASN A 128 3.44 -15.38 11.34
CA ASN A 128 4.36 -15.14 12.43
C ASN A 128 5.43 -14.21 11.87
N ASP A 129 5.20 -12.91 12.01
CA ASP A 129 5.92 -11.86 11.32
C ASP A 129 7.12 -11.38 12.15
N TYR A 130 8.15 -10.86 11.48
CA TYR A 130 9.31 -10.23 12.09
C TYR A 130 9.31 -8.74 11.74
N LEU A 131 9.15 -7.89 12.74
CA LEU A 131 9.04 -6.44 12.59
C LEU A 131 10.23 -5.76 13.28
N SER A 132 10.94 -4.91 12.57
CA SER A 132 11.99 -4.03 13.12
C SER A 132 11.80 -2.62 12.59
N GLY A 133 11.58 -1.64 13.47
CA GLY A 133 11.59 -0.22 13.09
C GLY A 133 12.97 0.21 12.55
N ASN A 134 14.00 -0.19 13.29
CA ASN A 134 15.40 0.26 13.16
C ASN A 134 15.57 1.67 13.73
N TRP A 135 15.82 2.72 12.93
CA TRP A 135 16.12 4.07 13.46
C TRP A 135 14.91 5.00 13.46
N GLY A 136 14.57 5.55 14.63
CA GLY A 136 13.57 6.59 14.82
C GLY A 136 12.36 6.14 15.63
N ASP A 137 11.39 7.05 15.82
CA ASP A 137 10.21 6.77 16.67
C ASP A 137 9.14 5.99 15.87
N ASP A 138 9.15 4.66 15.92
CA ASP A 138 8.28 3.82 15.07
C ASP A 138 7.02 3.28 15.78
N ILE A 139 6.01 2.93 14.97
CA ILE A 139 4.77 2.28 15.40
C ILE A 139 4.70 0.88 14.80
N LEU A 140 4.70 -0.14 15.65
CA LEU A 140 4.67 -1.56 15.26
C LEU A 140 3.30 -2.19 15.62
N ILE A 141 2.77 -2.96 14.67
CA ILE A 141 1.49 -3.68 14.75
C ILE A 141 1.75 -5.12 14.27
N GLY A 142 1.68 -6.12 15.14
CA GLY A 142 1.88 -7.51 14.75
C GLY A 142 0.76 -8.00 13.83
N GLY A 143 -0.45 -8.09 14.38
CA GLY A 143 -1.63 -8.60 13.69
C GLY A 143 -2.10 -9.96 14.20
N GLU A 144 -2.37 -10.90 13.29
CA GLU A 144 -2.81 -12.26 13.63
C GLU A 144 -1.65 -13.26 13.58
N GLY A 145 -1.02 -13.56 14.72
CA GLY A 145 -0.20 -14.76 14.92
C GLY A 145 0.86 -14.59 16.00
N ALA A 146 1.99 -15.30 15.88
CA ALA A 146 3.04 -15.27 16.90
C ALA A 146 4.22 -14.44 16.41
N ASP A 147 4.16 -13.13 16.67
CA ASP A 147 5.04 -12.16 16.03
C ASP A 147 6.33 -11.90 16.83
N THR A 148 7.35 -11.37 16.17
CA THR A 148 8.62 -10.99 16.79
C THR A 148 8.92 -9.52 16.50
N PHE A 149 8.81 -8.70 17.54
CA PHE A 149 9.22 -7.30 17.52
C PHE A 149 10.70 -7.22 17.88
N SER A 150 11.52 -6.79 16.92
CA SER A 150 12.97 -6.71 17.09
C SER A 150 13.43 -5.27 17.25
N PHE A 151 14.38 -5.09 18.17
CA PHE A 151 14.97 -3.81 18.52
C PHE A 151 16.48 -3.94 18.34
N ASP A 152 17.00 -3.42 17.23
CA ASP A 152 18.40 -3.59 16.82
C ASP A 152 19.21 -2.29 16.97
N GLY A 153 20.19 -2.31 17.87
CA GLY A 153 21.17 -1.24 18.02
C GLY A 153 20.67 0.02 18.73
N ASP A 154 20.26 1.02 17.96
CA ASP A 154 19.96 2.41 18.36
C ASP A 154 18.57 2.70 17.78
N PHE A 155 17.54 2.38 18.57
CA PHE A 155 16.15 2.21 18.11
C PHE A 155 15.19 3.30 18.63
N ASP A 156 15.74 4.39 19.16
CA ASP A 156 15.00 5.59 19.57
C ASP A 156 13.73 5.21 20.38
N ARG A 157 12.52 5.68 20.04
CA ARG A 157 11.30 5.42 20.84
C ARG A 157 10.20 4.70 20.06
N ASP A 158 10.27 3.38 20.09
CA ASP A 158 9.28 2.49 19.49
C ASP A 158 8.02 2.26 20.35
N THR A 159 6.90 2.05 19.66
CA THR A 159 5.61 1.68 20.27
C THR A 159 4.99 0.47 19.58
N VAL A 160 4.95 -0.68 20.27
CA VAL A 160 4.17 -1.86 19.87
C VAL A 160 2.74 -1.68 20.37
N THR A 161 1.75 -1.77 19.47
CA THR A 161 0.37 -1.34 19.77
C THR A 161 -0.59 -2.47 20.14
N ASP A 162 -0.27 -3.72 19.81
CA ASP A 162 -1.15 -4.88 19.91
C ASP A 162 -0.51 -6.14 20.54
N PHE A 163 0.65 -5.99 21.18
CA PHE A 163 1.45 -7.08 21.78
C PHE A 163 0.60 -8.10 22.58
N SER A 164 0.62 -9.36 22.15
CA SER A 164 -0.26 -10.42 22.62
C SER A 164 0.48 -11.71 23.03
N LEU A 165 0.57 -11.91 24.35
CA LEU A 165 1.00 -13.18 24.95
C LEU A 165 0.10 -14.38 24.59
N SER A 166 -1.13 -14.12 24.14
CA SER A 166 -2.10 -15.15 23.74
C SER A 166 -1.79 -15.72 22.36
N ASP A 167 -1.33 -14.88 21.44
CA ASP A 167 -1.11 -15.25 20.04
C ASP A 167 0.32 -15.77 19.85
N GLY A 168 1.28 -15.26 20.63
CA GLY A 168 2.56 -15.93 20.91
C GLY A 168 3.78 -15.01 20.92
N ASP A 169 3.54 -13.70 21.01
CA ASP A 169 4.49 -12.65 20.65
C ASP A 169 5.77 -12.62 21.48
N ARG A 170 6.81 -12.08 20.84
CA ARG A 170 8.18 -12.06 21.34
C ARG A 170 8.83 -10.71 21.10
N LEU A 171 9.77 -10.40 21.97
CA LEU A 171 10.67 -9.26 21.85
C LEU A 171 12.08 -9.80 21.61
N ASP A 172 12.78 -9.34 20.57
CA ASP A 172 14.16 -9.74 20.28
C ASP A 172 15.09 -8.52 20.29
N PHE A 173 15.96 -8.43 21.30
CA PHE A 173 16.88 -7.31 21.45
C PHE A 173 18.26 -7.68 20.90
N ILE A 174 18.75 -6.91 19.93
CA ILE A 174 20.03 -7.15 19.28
C ILE A 174 21.00 -6.03 19.67
N PHE A 175 22.12 -6.40 20.29
CA PHE A 175 23.13 -5.47 20.80
C PHE A 175 24.47 -5.64 20.08
N TYR A 176 24.95 -4.56 19.44
CA TYR A 176 26.28 -4.51 18.82
C TYR A 176 27.35 -4.10 19.84
N GLU A 177 28.32 -4.99 20.10
CA GLU A 177 29.33 -4.76 21.13
C GLU A 177 30.46 -3.81 20.71
N GLN A 178 30.20 -2.50 20.80
CA GLN A 178 31.22 -1.47 21.07
C GLN A 178 31.17 -0.98 22.53
N HIS A 179 30.10 -1.31 23.26
CA HIS A 179 29.83 -0.83 24.62
C HIS A 179 29.47 -1.97 25.58
N GLN A 180 29.97 -1.87 26.82
CA GLN A 180 29.99 -2.96 27.79
C GLN A 180 28.63 -3.16 28.50
N SER A 181 27.81 -4.05 27.97
CA SER A 181 26.64 -4.54 28.69
C SER A 181 26.28 -5.95 28.23
N ASP A 182 26.63 -6.94 29.07
CA ASP A 182 26.13 -8.33 29.00
C ASP A 182 24.62 -8.34 29.33
N TRP A 183 23.80 -7.70 28.49
CA TRP A 183 22.34 -7.66 28.64
C TRP A 183 21.79 -9.09 28.69
N THR A 184 20.80 -9.30 29.57
CA THR A 184 20.10 -10.59 29.66
C THR A 184 18.61 -10.34 29.63
N ALA A 185 17.84 -11.32 29.15
CA ALA A 185 16.38 -11.27 29.16
C ALA A 185 15.82 -10.90 30.54
N GLN A 186 16.41 -11.40 31.63
CA GLN A 186 16.00 -11.04 32.99
C GLN A 186 16.23 -9.56 33.31
N MET A 187 17.38 -8.98 32.90
CA MET A 187 17.65 -7.56 33.13
C MET A 187 16.69 -6.65 32.37
N LEU A 188 16.30 -7.02 31.14
CA LEU A 188 15.34 -6.26 30.36
C LEU A 188 13.93 -6.36 30.97
N VAL A 189 13.49 -7.57 31.34
CA VAL A 189 12.21 -7.79 32.04
C VAL A 189 12.15 -7.04 33.37
N ASP A 190 13.25 -7.02 34.14
CA ASP A 190 13.34 -6.28 35.41
C ASP A 190 13.34 -4.75 35.24
N LEU A 191 13.60 -4.23 34.02
CA LEU A 191 13.61 -2.81 33.69
C LEU A 191 12.26 -2.28 33.18
N PHE A 192 11.33 -3.13 32.75
CA PHE A 192 10.00 -2.67 32.37
C PHE A 192 9.25 -2.08 33.58
N VAL A 193 8.61 -0.94 33.37
CA VAL A 193 7.81 -0.22 34.38
C VAL A 193 6.40 0.04 33.84
N GLN A 194 5.39 -0.23 34.65
CA GLN A 194 4.01 0.12 34.31
C GLN A 194 3.80 1.64 34.33
N SER A 195 3.27 2.20 33.24
CA SER A 195 2.87 3.60 33.12
C SER A 195 1.44 3.68 32.59
N GLY A 196 0.47 3.90 33.49
CA GLY A 196 -0.94 3.76 33.13
C GLY A 196 -1.24 2.30 32.79
N ASP A 197 -1.81 2.07 31.60
CA ASP A 197 -2.12 0.73 31.09
C ASP A 197 -0.98 0.16 30.22
N ASP A 198 0.12 0.90 30.00
CA ASP A 198 1.25 0.52 29.14
C ASP A 198 2.45 0.00 29.96
N ALA A 199 3.21 -0.94 29.40
CA ALA A 199 4.52 -1.35 29.94
C ALA A 199 5.64 -0.67 29.15
N ILE A 200 6.53 0.05 29.86
CA ILE A 200 7.60 0.85 29.24
C ILE A 200 8.96 0.35 29.71
N LEU A 201 9.85 0.05 28.76
CA LEU A 201 11.28 -0.19 28.98
C LEU A 201 12.04 1.06 28.54
N GLU A 202 12.81 1.68 29.45
CA GLU A 202 13.79 2.72 29.12
C GLU A 202 15.19 2.12 29.30
N LEU A 203 16.04 2.11 28.26
CA LEU A 203 17.38 1.54 28.36
C LEU A 203 18.36 2.50 29.06
N PRO A 204 19.00 2.10 30.18
CA PRO A 204 19.91 2.96 30.91
C PRO A 204 21.15 3.38 30.10
N SER A 205 21.33 4.69 29.93
CA SER A 205 22.48 5.33 29.26
C SER A 205 22.45 5.35 27.73
N SER A 206 21.34 4.93 27.11
CA SER A 206 20.95 5.37 25.78
C SER A 206 19.69 6.25 25.87
N ASP A 207 19.20 6.71 24.72
CA ASP A 207 17.90 7.40 24.62
C ASP A 207 16.79 6.41 24.18
N ASP A 208 17.08 5.10 24.10
CA ASP A 208 16.17 4.07 23.58
C ASP A 208 15.04 3.70 24.55
N VAL A 209 13.83 3.55 24.02
CA VAL A 209 12.61 3.25 24.78
C VAL A 209 11.67 2.34 23.99
N VAL A 210 11.24 1.22 24.59
CA VAL A 210 10.14 0.39 24.05
C VAL A 210 8.87 0.63 24.86
N VAL A 211 7.77 0.95 24.17
CA VAL A 211 6.43 1.00 24.76
C VAL A 211 5.58 -0.15 24.25
N LEU A 212 5.12 -1.01 25.15
CA LEU A 212 4.09 -2.03 24.86
C LEU A 212 2.75 -1.47 25.32
N ALA A 213 1.93 -1.02 24.37
CA ALA A 213 0.65 -0.40 24.67
C ALA A 213 -0.32 -1.41 25.30
N ASN A 214 -1.14 -0.94 26.25
CA ASN A 214 -2.17 -1.75 26.93
C ASN A 214 -1.66 -3.08 27.55
N THR A 215 -0.37 -3.18 27.83
CA THR A 215 0.30 -4.38 28.34
C THR A 215 0.57 -4.27 29.83
N ASP A 216 0.15 -5.27 30.62
CA ASP A 216 0.46 -5.38 32.04
C ASP A 216 1.89 -5.93 32.22
N VAL A 217 2.78 -5.14 32.81
CA VAL A 217 4.18 -5.52 33.06
C VAL A 217 4.32 -6.82 33.87
N SER A 218 3.35 -7.15 34.73
CA SER A 218 3.37 -8.37 35.53
C SER A 218 3.08 -9.64 34.72
N SER A 219 2.68 -9.49 33.45
CA SER A 219 2.53 -10.60 32.50
C SER A 219 3.82 -10.93 31.74
N LEU A 220 4.80 -10.00 31.70
CA LEU A 220 6.06 -10.18 31.00
C LEU A 220 6.98 -11.17 31.73
N SER A 221 7.75 -11.96 30.98
CA SER A 221 8.69 -12.93 31.52
C SER A 221 9.90 -13.12 30.60
N VAL A 222 10.94 -13.80 31.08
CA VAL A 222 12.13 -14.11 30.27
C VAL A 222 11.85 -15.09 29.12
N ASP A 223 10.69 -15.77 29.10
CA ASP A 223 10.36 -16.75 28.07
C ASP A 223 9.89 -16.12 26.74
N ILE A 224 9.55 -14.82 26.75
CA ILE A 224 9.17 -14.01 25.58
C ILE A 224 10.28 -13.08 25.08
N VAL A 225 11.36 -12.89 25.85
CA VAL A 225 12.46 -11.99 25.52
C VAL A 225 13.68 -12.78 25.04
N SER A 226 14.05 -12.57 23.78
CA SER A 226 15.32 -12.97 23.20
C SER A 226 16.34 -11.83 23.33
N VAL A 227 17.62 -12.18 23.47
CA VAL A 227 18.73 -11.23 23.47
C VAL A 227 19.89 -11.82 22.66
N THR A 228 20.35 -11.08 21.66
CA THR A 228 21.44 -11.47 20.76
C THR A 228 22.60 -10.48 20.85
N HIS A 229 23.80 -10.95 21.15
CA HIS A 229 25.03 -10.14 21.18
C HIS A 229 25.84 -10.33 19.91
N LEU A 230 26.04 -9.25 19.15
CA LEU A 230 26.80 -9.25 17.90
C LEU A 230 28.20 -8.65 18.11
N TYR A 231 29.16 -9.56 18.27
CA TYR A 231 30.59 -9.25 18.39
C TYR A 231 31.20 -8.91 17.03
N VAL A 232 31.50 -7.64 16.79
CA VAL A 232 32.37 -7.26 15.66
C VAL A 232 33.82 -7.61 16.03
N GLN A 233 34.30 -8.77 15.58
CA GLN A 233 35.72 -9.10 15.74
C GLN A 233 36.56 -8.11 14.92
N ASP A 234 37.43 -7.36 15.61
CA ASP A 234 38.43 -6.48 15.00
C ASP A 234 39.58 -7.32 14.39
N GLU A 235 39.25 -8.16 13.40
CA GLU A 235 40.22 -8.84 12.56
C GLU A 235 40.89 -7.82 11.62
N PHE A 236 41.72 -6.89 12.11
CA PHE A 236 42.81 -6.26 11.31
C PHE A 236 43.86 -5.42 12.07
N LEU A 237 44.31 -5.79 13.28
CA LEU A 237 45.44 -5.10 13.95
C LEU A 237 46.56 -6.02 14.53
N THR A 238 47.35 -6.64 13.64
CA THR A 238 48.75 -7.06 13.92
C THR A 238 49.65 -6.88 12.71
#